data_AF-A0A099NS33-F1
#
_entry.id   AF-A0A099NS33-F1
#
_cell.length_a   1.000
_cell.length_b   1.000
_cell.length_c   1.000
_cell.angle_alpha   90.00
_cell.angle_beta   90.00
_cell.angle_gamma   90.00
#
_symmetry.space_group_name_H-M   'P 1'
#
loop_
_entity.id
_entity.type
_entity.pdbx_description
1 polymer ?
#
loop_
_entity_poly.entity_id
_entity_poly.type
_entity_poly.pdbx_seq_one_letter_code
_entity_poly.pdbx_strand_id
1 'polypeptide(L)'
;MDDARVAVETGVDGVDVVIGTSQFLRQYSHGKDMTYITKSAIEVIEFVKSKGIEIRFSSEDSFRSDIVDLLNIYKTVDKIGVNRVGIADTVGCANPRQVYELVKTLKSVVSCDIECHFHNDTGCAIANSYTALEAGAKLIDVSVLGIGERNGITPLGGLMARMIAADREYVLGKYKLHKLRDLENLVAEAVQVNIPFNNPITGFCAFTHKAGIHAKAILANPSTYEILSPADFGLTRYIHFANRLTGWNAIKSRVEQLNLKLTDDQVKEVTNKIKKLGDIRPLNIDDVDSIIKDFHNDISTPKMGATEGPAIDEDQTLLDNVKRPRLE
;
A
#
# COMPACT_ATOMS: atom_id res chain seq x y z
N MET A 1 26.76 26.76 -7.19
CA MET A 1 27.46 27.40 -6.06
C MET A 1 26.51 28.17 -5.16
N ASP A 2 25.68 29.06 -5.70
CA ASP A 2 24.74 29.84 -4.88
C ASP A 2 23.74 28.93 -4.14
N ASP A 3 23.17 27.95 -4.82
CA ASP A 3 22.26 26.96 -4.20
C ASP A 3 22.92 26.22 -3.03
N ALA A 4 24.20 25.87 -3.17
CA ALA A 4 24.96 25.21 -2.11
C ALA A 4 25.19 26.13 -0.91
N ARG A 5 25.43 27.43 -1.12
CA ARG A 5 25.56 28.40 -0.03
C ARG A 5 24.25 28.52 0.74
N VAL A 6 23.14 28.69 0.02
CA VAL A 6 21.81 28.78 0.63
C VAL A 6 21.50 27.51 1.41
N ALA A 7 21.72 26.32 0.82
CA ALA A 7 21.49 25.05 1.49
C ALA A 7 22.30 24.95 2.80
N VAL A 8 23.60 25.21 2.76
CA VAL A 8 24.47 25.20 3.95
C VAL A 8 23.97 26.18 5.03
N GLU A 9 23.54 27.38 4.65
CA GLU A 9 23.06 28.41 5.58
C GLU A 9 21.77 28.01 6.31
N THR A 10 20.96 27.09 5.75
CA THR A 10 19.78 26.57 6.45
C THR A 10 20.10 25.63 7.62
N GLY A 11 21.35 25.15 7.72
CA GLY A 11 21.77 24.22 8.77
C GLY A 11 21.44 22.74 8.51
N VAL A 12 21.29 22.33 7.24
CA VAL A 12 21.12 20.92 6.87
C VAL A 12 22.35 20.07 7.20
N ASP A 13 22.12 18.81 7.53
CA ASP A 13 23.19 17.82 7.77
C ASP A 13 23.84 17.31 6.47
N GLY A 14 23.15 17.44 5.34
CA GLY A 14 23.65 16.99 4.05
C GLY A 14 23.03 17.72 2.87
N VAL A 15 23.77 17.74 1.75
CA VAL A 15 23.32 18.29 0.46
C VAL A 15 23.42 17.20 -0.60
N ASP A 16 22.36 17.02 -1.39
CA ASP A 16 22.39 16.22 -2.62
C ASP A 16 22.54 17.16 -3.82
N VAL A 17 23.59 16.95 -4.61
CA VAL A 17 23.87 17.70 -5.83
C VAL A 17 23.55 16.81 -7.01
N VAL A 18 22.58 17.25 -7.83
CA VAL A 18 22.12 16.52 -9.01
C VAL A 18 22.70 17.13 -10.28
N ILE A 19 23.14 16.28 -11.20
CA ILE A 19 23.59 16.66 -12.54
C ILE A 19 22.96 15.74 -13.58
N GLY A 20 22.42 16.31 -14.67
CA GLY A 20 21.94 15.55 -15.82
C GLY A 20 23.06 14.92 -16.64
N THR A 21 23.12 13.59 -16.71
CA THR A 21 24.17 12.86 -17.43
C THR A 21 23.73 12.23 -18.75
N SER A 22 22.41 12.09 -19.01
CA SER A 22 21.95 11.41 -20.22
C SER A 22 22.24 12.23 -21.49
N GLN A 23 22.45 11.56 -22.63
CA GLN A 23 22.72 12.28 -23.90
C GLN A 23 21.56 13.22 -24.27
N PHE A 24 20.32 12.81 -23.99
CA PHE A 24 19.14 13.65 -24.18
C PHE A 24 19.16 14.89 -23.27
N LEU A 25 19.48 14.75 -21.99
CA LEU A 25 19.61 15.90 -21.09
C LEU A 25 20.80 16.79 -21.47
N ARG A 26 21.93 16.21 -21.90
CA ARG A 26 23.08 16.98 -22.37
C ARG A 26 22.79 17.75 -23.66
N GLN A 27 22.07 17.17 -24.62
CA GLN A 27 21.73 17.81 -25.90
C GLN A 27 20.60 18.84 -25.77
N TYR A 28 19.56 18.55 -24.98
CA TYR A 28 18.34 19.36 -24.95
C TYR A 28 18.18 20.22 -23.69
N SER A 29 18.88 19.92 -22.58
CA SER A 29 18.75 20.65 -21.30
C SER A 29 20.01 21.46 -20.92
N HIS A 30 21.22 20.93 -21.18
CA HIS A 30 22.44 21.53 -20.61
C HIS A 30 23.54 21.98 -21.57
N GLY A 31 23.57 21.54 -22.84
CA GLY A 31 24.47 22.04 -23.90
C GLY A 31 25.97 22.10 -23.56
N LYS A 32 26.42 21.44 -22.48
CA LYS A 32 27.73 21.61 -21.85
C LYS A 32 28.56 20.34 -21.95
N ASP A 33 29.86 20.51 -22.17
CA ASP A 33 30.84 19.43 -22.22
C ASP A 33 31.05 18.78 -20.83
N MET A 34 31.35 17.47 -20.80
CA MET A 34 31.55 16.68 -19.58
C MET A 34 32.67 17.24 -18.70
N THR A 35 33.69 17.84 -19.31
CA THR A 35 34.80 18.48 -18.60
C THR A 35 34.31 19.66 -17.76
N TYR A 36 33.40 20.46 -18.31
CA TYR A 36 32.83 21.61 -17.62
C TYR A 36 31.90 21.18 -16.48
N ILE A 37 31.07 20.16 -16.73
CA ILE A 37 30.17 19.57 -15.73
C ILE A 37 30.98 19.07 -14.53
N THR A 38 32.05 18.32 -14.82
CA THR A 38 32.94 17.78 -13.79
C THR A 38 33.58 18.90 -12.97
N LYS A 39 34.13 19.94 -13.61
CA LYS A 39 34.74 21.06 -12.88
C LYS A 39 33.73 21.78 -11.95
N SER A 40 32.53 22.02 -12.45
CA SER A 40 31.48 22.69 -11.67
C SER A 40 31.02 21.85 -10.48
N ALA A 41 30.92 20.53 -10.66
CA ALA A 41 30.61 19.59 -9.58
C ALA A 41 31.67 19.61 -8.48
N ILE A 42 32.95 19.61 -8.88
CA ILE A 42 34.10 19.63 -7.95
C ILE A 42 34.04 20.84 -7.03
N GLU A 43 33.87 22.04 -7.60
CA GLU A 43 33.84 23.29 -6.83
C GLU A 43 32.72 23.28 -5.77
N VAL A 44 31.55 22.75 -6.12
CA VAL A 44 30.41 22.62 -5.18
C VAL A 44 30.69 21.57 -4.11
N ILE A 45 31.21 20.40 -4.48
CA ILE A 45 31.53 19.31 -3.55
C ILE A 45 32.57 19.79 -2.52
N GLU A 46 33.66 20.42 -2.97
CA GLU A 46 34.70 20.93 -2.08
C GLU A 46 34.19 22.00 -1.14
N PHE A 47 33.31 22.90 -1.63
CA PHE A 47 32.67 23.90 -0.79
C PHE A 47 31.84 23.26 0.32
N VAL A 48 30.92 22.35 0.00
CA VAL A 48 30.05 21.70 1.01
C VAL A 48 30.89 20.92 2.02
N LYS A 49 31.91 20.20 1.56
CA LYS A 49 32.86 19.48 2.42
C LYS A 49 33.63 20.41 3.35
N SER A 50 34.05 21.59 2.88
CA SER A 50 34.76 22.59 3.70
C SER A 50 33.92 23.10 4.88
N LYS A 51 32.59 22.90 4.82
CA LYS A 51 31.64 23.26 5.87
C LYS A 51 31.31 22.10 6.82
N GLY A 52 31.89 20.92 6.60
CA GLY A 52 31.67 19.73 7.43
C GLY A 52 30.28 19.10 7.26
N ILE A 53 29.61 19.38 6.14
CA ILE A 53 28.27 18.89 5.81
C ILE A 53 28.39 17.68 4.88
N GLU A 54 27.50 16.69 5.02
CA GLU A 54 27.50 15.52 4.13
C GLU A 54 27.20 15.92 2.68
N ILE A 55 27.86 15.27 1.74
CA ILE A 55 27.64 15.51 0.31
C ILE A 55 27.29 14.21 -0.40
N ARG A 56 26.15 14.24 -1.10
CA ARG A 56 25.72 13.23 -2.07
C ARG A 56 25.88 13.83 -3.47
N PHE A 57 26.41 13.03 -4.40
CA PHE A 57 26.44 13.37 -5.81
C PHE A 57 25.54 12.42 -6.61
N SER A 58 24.57 12.96 -7.33
CA SER A 58 23.59 12.18 -8.07
C SER A 58 23.62 12.48 -9.57
N SER A 59 23.42 11.43 -10.37
CA SER A 59 23.14 11.60 -11.80
C SER A 59 21.65 11.46 -12.09
N GLU A 60 21.08 12.44 -12.77
CA GLU A 60 19.72 12.32 -13.30
C GLU A 60 19.70 11.40 -14.54
N ASP A 61 18.65 10.60 -14.67
CA ASP A 61 18.40 9.74 -15.83
C ASP A 61 19.51 8.71 -16.08
N SER A 62 19.91 8.02 -15.01
CA SER A 62 21.07 7.12 -14.98
C SER A 62 20.91 5.95 -15.96
N PHE A 63 19.70 5.39 -16.06
CA PHE A 63 19.42 4.19 -16.86
C PHE A 63 19.30 4.45 -18.37
N ARG A 64 19.32 5.71 -18.79
CA ARG A 64 19.40 6.13 -20.20
C ARG A 64 20.67 6.92 -20.50
N SER A 65 21.61 6.96 -19.55
CA SER A 65 22.93 7.55 -19.73
C SER A 65 23.89 6.54 -20.36
N ASP A 66 24.93 7.04 -21.05
CA ASP A 66 26.03 6.18 -21.47
C ASP A 66 26.76 5.64 -20.23
N ILE A 67 26.92 4.31 -20.16
CA ILE A 67 27.44 3.65 -18.98
C ILE A 67 28.91 4.03 -18.70
N VAL A 68 29.70 4.29 -19.74
CA VAL A 68 31.11 4.66 -19.59
C VAL A 68 31.20 6.07 -19.01
N ASP A 69 30.43 7.02 -19.53
CA ASP A 69 30.35 8.38 -18.99
C ASP A 69 29.89 8.38 -17.52
N LEU A 70 28.83 7.61 -17.23
CA LEU A 70 28.24 7.49 -15.90
C LEU A 70 29.25 6.94 -14.86
N LEU A 71 29.94 5.84 -15.18
CA LEU A 71 30.91 5.25 -14.27
C LEU A 71 32.14 6.13 -14.10
N ASN A 72 32.57 6.84 -15.15
CA ASN A 72 33.71 7.75 -15.08
C ASN A 72 33.44 8.96 -14.18
N ILE A 73 32.24 9.56 -14.25
CA ILE A 73 31.89 10.68 -13.37
C ILE A 73 31.80 10.20 -11.92
N TYR A 74 31.20 9.03 -11.65
CA TYR A 74 31.14 8.48 -10.30
C TYR A 74 32.50 8.14 -9.71
N LYS A 75 33.39 7.54 -10.50
CA LYS A 75 34.78 7.30 -10.10
C LYS A 75 35.52 8.59 -9.77
N THR A 76 35.25 9.65 -10.53
CA THR A 76 35.86 10.97 -10.30
C THR A 76 35.40 11.57 -8.98
N VAL A 77 34.09 11.61 -8.72
CA VAL A 77 33.54 12.17 -7.47
C VAL A 77 33.88 11.32 -6.25
N ASP A 78 33.98 10.00 -6.38
CA ASP A 78 34.44 9.11 -5.29
C ASP A 78 35.88 9.44 -4.90
N LYS A 79 36.77 9.69 -5.89
CA LYS A 79 38.16 10.10 -5.63
C LYS A 79 38.27 11.45 -4.92
N ILE A 80 37.32 12.36 -5.14
CA ILE A 80 37.24 13.65 -4.45
C ILE A 80 36.72 13.46 -3.02
N GLY A 81 36.02 12.35 -2.76
CA GLY A 81 35.58 11.91 -1.45
C GLY A 81 34.22 12.47 -1.07
N VAL A 82 33.17 12.05 -1.79
CA VAL A 82 31.78 12.26 -1.40
C VAL A 82 31.33 11.21 -0.38
N ASN A 83 30.31 11.52 0.44
CA ASN A 83 29.75 10.54 1.37
C ASN A 83 28.95 9.47 0.62
N ARG A 84 28.22 9.90 -0.42
CA ARG A 84 27.32 9.05 -1.20
C ARG A 84 27.33 9.40 -2.68
N VAL A 85 27.06 8.40 -3.51
CA VAL A 85 26.64 8.59 -4.90
C VAL A 85 25.21 8.12 -5.10
N GLY A 86 24.44 8.83 -5.93
CA GLY A 86 23.01 8.60 -6.13
C GLY A 86 22.63 8.26 -7.56
N ILE A 87 22.09 7.07 -7.82
CA ILE A 87 21.51 6.74 -9.13
C ILE A 87 20.00 7.02 -9.15
N ALA A 88 19.50 7.50 -10.28
CA ALA A 88 18.08 7.81 -10.47
C ALA A 88 17.54 7.19 -11.76
N ASP A 89 16.48 6.37 -11.62
CA ASP A 89 15.57 6.01 -12.71
C ASP A 89 14.47 7.07 -12.84
N THR A 90 14.86 8.23 -13.38
CA THR A 90 14.01 9.44 -13.46
C THR A 90 12.70 9.20 -14.23
N VAL A 91 12.72 8.30 -15.22
CA VAL A 91 11.56 8.03 -16.10
C VAL A 91 10.80 6.75 -15.72
N GLY A 92 11.32 5.95 -14.80
CA GLY A 92 10.66 4.71 -14.37
C GLY A 92 10.72 3.59 -15.41
N CYS A 93 11.80 3.53 -16.20
CA CYS A 93 11.96 2.55 -17.29
C CYS A 93 12.85 1.35 -16.92
N ALA A 94 13.60 1.42 -15.83
CA ALA A 94 14.53 0.37 -15.45
C ALA A 94 13.78 -0.87 -14.98
N ASN A 95 14.24 -2.05 -15.40
CA ASN A 95 13.78 -3.32 -14.83
C ASN A 95 14.75 -3.82 -13.74
N PRO A 96 14.32 -4.73 -12.85
CA PRO A 96 15.13 -5.14 -11.70
C PRO A 96 16.51 -5.71 -12.07
N ARG A 97 16.61 -6.47 -13.17
CA ARG A 97 17.91 -7.02 -13.60
C ARG A 97 18.88 -5.94 -14.04
N GLN A 98 18.39 -4.92 -14.76
CA GLN A 98 19.23 -3.76 -15.12
C GLN A 98 19.69 -3.00 -13.88
N VAL A 99 18.82 -2.86 -12.88
CA VAL A 99 19.17 -2.23 -11.59
C VAL A 99 20.27 -3.02 -10.88
N TYR A 100 20.13 -4.34 -10.79
CA TYR A 100 21.13 -5.19 -10.15
C TYR A 100 22.50 -5.02 -10.80
N GLU A 101 22.58 -5.17 -12.13
CA GLU A 101 23.85 -5.08 -12.86
C GLU A 101 24.50 -3.71 -12.72
N LEU A 102 23.71 -2.62 -12.83
CA LEU A 102 24.22 -1.27 -12.72
C LEU A 102 24.75 -0.99 -11.30
N VAL A 103 23.95 -1.28 -10.27
CA VAL A 103 24.34 -1.02 -8.87
C VAL A 103 25.54 -1.89 -8.48
N LYS A 104 25.55 -3.16 -8.90
CA LYS A 104 26.67 -4.07 -8.62
C LYS A 104 27.96 -3.59 -9.28
N THR A 105 27.86 -3.13 -10.53
CA THR A 105 28.99 -2.54 -11.26
C THR A 105 29.46 -1.27 -10.57
N LEU A 106 28.55 -0.35 -10.25
CA LEU A 106 28.87 0.89 -9.54
C LEU A 106 29.55 0.61 -8.20
N LYS A 107 29.09 -0.40 -7.44
CA LYS A 107 29.69 -0.78 -6.16
C LYS A 107 31.12 -1.31 -6.29
N SER A 108 31.51 -1.82 -7.45
CA SER A 108 32.91 -2.18 -7.73
C SER A 108 33.78 -1.00 -8.17
N VAL A 109 33.16 0.12 -8.54
CA VAL A 109 33.84 1.34 -9.03
C VAL A 109 34.03 2.37 -7.91
N VAL A 110 33.10 2.47 -6.95
CA VAL A 110 33.13 3.46 -5.87
C VAL A 110 33.29 2.83 -4.49
N SER A 111 34.01 3.53 -3.61
CA SER A 111 34.20 3.12 -2.22
C SER A 111 33.11 3.65 -1.29
N CYS A 112 32.53 4.82 -1.59
CA CYS A 112 31.45 5.43 -0.84
C CYS A 112 30.12 4.64 -0.88
N ASP A 113 29.13 5.16 -0.16
CA ASP A 113 27.80 4.57 -0.08
C ASP A 113 26.97 4.89 -1.34
N ILE A 114 26.06 3.98 -1.69
CA ILE A 114 25.20 4.13 -2.87
C ILE A 114 23.76 4.32 -2.41
N GLU A 115 23.14 5.36 -2.95
CA GLU A 115 21.75 5.74 -2.78
C GLU A 115 21.01 5.56 -4.11
N CYS A 116 19.76 5.11 -4.08
CA CYS A 116 18.99 4.84 -5.28
C CYS A 116 17.60 5.46 -5.23
N HIS A 117 17.19 6.01 -6.37
CA HIS A 117 15.91 6.67 -6.58
C HIS A 117 15.18 6.06 -7.78
N PHE A 118 13.95 5.59 -7.57
CA PHE A 118 13.19 4.87 -8.61
C PHE A 118 11.79 5.44 -8.77
N HIS A 119 11.46 5.91 -9.97
CA HIS A 119 10.09 6.21 -10.35
C HIS A 119 9.29 4.94 -10.67
N ASN A 120 7.96 5.05 -10.58
CA ASN A 120 7.06 3.90 -10.61
C ASN A 120 6.19 3.80 -11.86
N ASP A 121 6.52 4.49 -12.95
CA ASP A 121 5.72 4.56 -14.18
C ASP A 121 5.34 3.18 -14.74
N THR A 122 6.23 2.20 -14.60
CA THR A 122 6.03 0.81 -15.05
C THR A 122 5.77 -0.18 -13.92
N GLY A 123 5.49 0.31 -12.70
CA GLY A 123 5.19 -0.52 -11.53
C GLY A 123 6.40 -1.23 -10.91
N CYS A 124 7.63 -0.85 -11.28
CA CYS A 124 8.85 -1.55 -10.87
C CYS A 124 9.55 -0.93 -9.64
N ALA A 125 9.12 0.21 -9.10
CA ALA A 125 9.92 0.97 -8.11
C ALA A 125 10.29 0.16 -6.85
N ILE A 126 9.34 -0.62 -6.29
CA ILE A 126 9.59 -1.48 -5.11
C ILE A 126 10.58 -2.60 -5.47
N ALA A 127 10.39 -3.25 -6.62
CA ALA A 127 11.26 -4.34 -7.07
C ALA A 127 12.69 -3.84 -7.34
N ASN A 128 12.81 -2.72 -8.04
CA ASN A 128 14.07 -2.04 -8.29
C ASN A 128 14.77 -1.65 -6.99
N SER A 129 14.03 -1.10 -6.03
CA SER A 129 14.58 -0.75 -4.70
C SER A 129 15.14 -1.95 -3.96
N TYR A 130 14.39 -3.05 -3.92
CA TYR A 130 14.84 -4.28 -3.27
C TYR A 130 16.08 -4.85 -3.97
N THR A 131 16.08 -4.90 -5.29
CA THR A 131 17.21 -5.41 -6.06
C THR A 131 18.45 -4.52 -5.99
N ALA A 132 18.28 -3.20 -5.84
CA ALA A 132 19.40 -2.30 -5.56
C ALA A 132 20.07 -2.62 -4.22
N LEU A 133 19.28 -2.91 -3.18
CA LEU A 133 19.80 -3.35 -1.88
C LEU A 133 20.57 -4.68 -2.03
N GLU A 134 20.02 -5.66 -2.77
CA GLU A 134 20.72 -6.93 -3.06
C GLU A 134 22.07 -6.72 -3.77
N ALA A 135 22.15 -5.72 -4.65
CA ALA A 135 23.36 -5.39 -5.38
C ALA A 135 24.40 -4.60 -4.56
N GLY A 136 24.01 -4.07 -3.39
CA GLY A 136 24.90 -3.37 -2.45
C GLY A 136 24.62 -1.88 -2.26
N ALA A 137 23.49 -1.37 -2.73
CA ALA A 137 22.99 -0.05 -2.29
C ALA A 137 22.69 -0.08 -0.78
N LYS A 138 22.87 1.06 -0.11
CA LYS A 138 22.59 1.20 1.32
C LYS A 138 21.42 2.10 1.64
N LEU A 139 21.07 3.01 0.72
CA LEU A 139 19.99 3.98 0.90
C LEU A 139 19.04 3.91 -0.29
N ILE A 140 17.74 4.07 -0.01
CA ILE A 140 16.67 4.05 -0.99
C ILE A 140 15.79 5.26 -0.72
N ASP A 141 15.56 6.07 -1.75
CA ASP A 141 14.59 7.16 -1.70
C ASP A 141 13.18 6.58 -1.70
N VAL A 142 12.36 7.05 -0.77
CA VAL A 142 10.97 6.64 -0.63
C VAL A 142 10.08 7.86 -0.40
N SER A 143 8.80 7.71 -0.72
CA SER A 143 7.79 8.71 -0.43
C SER A 143 6.59 8.08 0.25
N VAL A 144 5.93 8.81 1.16
CA VAL A 144 4.68 8.36 1.80
C VAL A 144 3.62 8.21 0.72
N LEU A 145 2.94 7.06 0.67
CA LEU A 145 2.04 6.67 -0.45
C LEU A 145 2.70 6.66 -1.84
N GLY A 146 4.03 6.81 -1.91
CA GLY A 146 4.77 6.88 -3.16
C GLY A 146 4.60 8.19 -3.93
N ILE A 147 4.03 9.25 -3.33
CA ILE A 147 3.76 10.50 -4.07
C ILE A 147 5.05 11.12 -4.64
N GLY A 148 4.96 11.69 -5.84
CA GLY A 148 6.06 12.33 -6.56
C GLY A 148 5.62 12.69 -7.98
N GLU A 149 6.55 13.05 -8.86
CA GLU A 149 6.25 13.31 -10.27
C GLU A 149 5.52 12.12 -10.92
N ARG A 150 4.50 12.41 -11.74
CA ARG A 150 3.65 11.42 -12.44
C ARG A 150 2.91 10.51 -11.45
N ASN A 151 3.17 9.19 -11.46
CA ASN A 151 2.65 8.27 -10.46
C ASN A 151 3.64 8.01 -9.31
N GLY A 152 4.71 8.80 -9.26
CA GLY A 152 5.61 8.92 -8.13
C GLY A 152 6.74 7.90 -8.10
N ILE A 153 7.19 7.57 -6.89
CA ILE A 153 8.41 6.80 -6.61
C ILE A 153 8.12 5.62 -5.69
N THR A 154 9.16 4.95 -5.19
CA THR A 154 9.02 3.85 -4.23
C THR A 154 8.17 4.26 -3.02
N PRO A 155 7.00 3.62 -2.78
CA PRO A 155 6.17 3.93 -1.62
C PRO A 155 6.81 3.39 -0.34
N LEU A 156 6.88 4.23 0.70
CA LEU A 156 7.43 3.87 2.02
C LEU A 156 6.79 2.60 2.57
N GLY A 157 5.45 2.55 2.62
CA GLY A 157 4.72 1.38 3.10
C GLY A 157 4.98 0.12 2.27
N GLY A 158 5.01 0.26 0.93
CA GLY A 158 5.31 -0.85 0.02
C GLY A 158 6.72 -1.40 0.19
N LEU A 159 7.73 -0.55 0.41
CA LEU A 159 9.08 -1.01 0.71
C LEU A 159 9.14 -1.69 2.08
N MET A 160 8.49 -1.15 3.12
CA MET A 160 8.44 -1.79 4.43
C MET A 160 7.80 -3.19 4.37
N ALA A 161 6.71 -3.36 3.60
CA ALA A 161 6.10 -4.66 3.35
C ALA A 161 7.10 -5.65 2.74
N ARG A 162 7.84 -5.23 1.71
CA ARG A 162 8.86 -6.07 1.06
C ARG A 162 10.02 -6.41 2.00
N MET A 163 10.47 -5.45 2.80
CA MET A 163 11.57 -5.65 3.74
C MET A 163 11.21 -6.57 4.91
N ILE A 164 9.96 -6.55 5.41
CA ILE A 164 9.52 -7.53 6.43
C ILE A 164 9.57 -8.95 5.90
N ALA A 165 9.14 -9.14 4.65
CA ALA A 165 9.20 -10.44 4.00
C ALA A 165 10.64 -10.92 3.74
N ALA A 166 11.65 -10.06 3.88
CA ALA A 166 13.07 -10.41 3.80
C ALA A 166 13.70 -10.60 5.20
N ASP A 167 13.48 -9.65 6.12
CA ASP A 167 13.94 -9.69 7.50
C ASP A 167 12.98 -8.92 8.43
N ARG A 168 12.04 -9.67 9.03
CA ARG A 168 11.03 -9.10 9.92
C ARG A 168 11.62 -8.50 11.19
N GLU A 169 12.63 -9.14 11.79
CA GLU A 169 13.20 -8.69 13.06
C GLU A 169 13.95 -7.37 12.90
N TYR A 170 14.73 -7.22 11.83
CA TYR A 170 15.41 -5.97 11.51
C TYR A 170 14.42 -4.81 11.34
N VAL A 171 13.35 -5.00 10.56
CA VAL A 171 12.38 -3.92 10.29
C VAL A 171 11.65 -3.54 11.57
N LEU A 172 11.21 -4.51 12.39
CA LEU A 172 10.52 -4.24 13.65
C LEU A 172 11.43 -3.58 14.70
N GLY A 173 12.72 -3.92 14.71
CA GLY A 173 13.70 -3.31 15.61
C GLY A 173 14.06 -1.87 15.22
N LYS A 174 13.92 -1.50 13.94
CA LYS A 174 14.32 -0.20 13.41
C LYS A 174 13.18 0.81 13.27
N TYR A 175 11.98 0.37 12.86
CA TYR A 175 10.89 1.25 12.47
C TYR A 175 9.64 1.09 13.34
N LYS A 176 8.93 2.20 13.60
CA LYS A 176 7.65 2.22 14.32
C LYS A 176 6.48 1.93 13.38
N LEU A 177 6.38 0.69 12.88
CA LEU A 177 5.41 0.30 11.84
C LEU A 177 3.94 0.55 12.21
N HIS A 178 3.59 0.49 13.50
CA HIS A 178 2.24 0.83 13.99
C HIS A 178 1.81 2.28 13.71
N LYS A 179 2.72 3.17 13.34
CA LYS A 179 2.42 4.57 12.95
C LYS A 179 2.21 4.75 11.45
N LEU A 180 2.42 3.72 10.63
CA LEU A 180 2.41 3.86 9.17
C LEU A 180 1.06 4.37 8.65
N ARG A 181 -0.06 3.85 9.17
CA ARG A 181 -1.40 4.30 8.77
C ARG A 181 -1.62 5.78 9.09
N ASP A 182 -1.23 6.24 10.27
CA ASP A 182 -1.42 7.63 10.68
C ASP A 182 -0.55 8.57 9.83
N LEU A 183 0.67 8.14 9.48
CA LEU A 183 1.57 8.87 8.59
C LEU A 183 0.99 9.00 7.16
N GLU A 184 0.44 7.90 6.62
CA GLU A 184 -0.19 7.93 5.30
C GLU A 184 -1.48 8.74 5.29
N ASN A 185 -2.30 8.66 6.34
CA ASN A 185 -3.49 9.52 6.49
C ASN A 185 -3.13 11.01 6.52
N LEU A 186 -2.08 11.38 7.28
CA LEU A 186 -1.60 12.76 7.36
C LEU A 186 -1.22 13.31 5.98
N VAL A 187 -0.47 12.54 5.20
CA VAL A 187 -0.07 12.96 3.85
C VAL A 187 -1.26 12.95 2.90
N ALA A 188 -2.10 11.92 2.94
CA ALA A 188 -3.32 11.82 2.12
C ALA A 188 -4.25 13.01 2.33
N GLU A 189 -4.45 13.44 3.58
CA GLU A 189 -5.25 14.61 3.93
C GLU A 189 -4.61 15.90 3.40
N ALA A 190 -3.29 16.07 3.59
CA ALA A 190 -2.57 17.26 3.15
C ALA A 190 -2.58 17.43 1.62
N VAL A 191 -2.48 16.35 0.85
CA VAL A 191 -2.51 16.38 -0.62
C VAL A 191 -3.88 16.07 -1.22
N GLN A 192 -4.90 15.90 -0.38
CA GLN A 192 -6.30 15.65 -0.76
C GLN A 192 -6.51 14.44 -1.68
N VAL A 193 -5.88 13.31 -1.35
CA VAL A 193 -6.07 12.04 -2.05
C VAL A 193 -6.65 10.97 -1.13
N ASN A 194 -7.30 9.97 -1.72
CA ASN A 194 -7.71 8.78 -0.97
C ASN A 194 -6.59 7.75 -0.94
N ILE A 195 -6.46 7.03 0.17
CA ILE A 195 -5.59 5.84 0.21
C ILE A 195 -6.19 4.76 -0.71
N PRO A 196 -5.44 4.23 -1.69
CA PRO A 196 -5.94 3.18 -2.56
C PRO A 196 -6.42 1.96 -1.78
N PHE A 197 -7.56 1.37 -2.19
CA PHE A 197 -8.13 0.20 -1.49
C PHE A 197 -7.17 -0.99 -1.44
N ASN A 198 -6.23 -1.09 -2.38
CA ASN A 198 -5.21 -2.13 -2.50
C ASN A 198 -3.81 -1.65 -2.10
N ASN A 199 -3.68 -0.49 -1.43
CA ASN A 199 -2.39 -0.02 -0.94
C ASN A 199 -1.74 -1.07 -0.01
N PRO A 200 -0.45 -1.41 -0.18
CA PRO A 200 0.21 -2.37 0.71
C PRO A 200 0.06 -1.97 2.17
N ILE A 201 -0.26 -2.94 3.03
CA ILE A 201 -0.48 -2.79 4.49
C ILE A 201 -1.76 -2.01 4.85
N THR A 202 -1.89 -0.76 4.44
CA THR A 202 -2.92 0.16 4.95
C THR A 202 -4.16 0.27 4.07
N GLY A 203 -4.10 -0.29 2.86
CA GLY A 203 -5.25 -0.38 1.98
C GLY A 203 -6.35 -1.23 2.62
N PHE A 204 -7.60 -0.84 2.40
CA PHE A 204 -8.77 -1.54 2.92
C PHE A 204 -8.73 -3.06 2.70
N CYS A 205 -8.22 -3.52 1.55
CA CYS A 205 -8.16 -4.93 1.19
C CYS A 205 -6.89 -5.66 1.65
N ALA A 206 -5.89 -4.99 2.22
CA ALA A 206 -4.55 -5.55 2.46
C ALA A 206 -4.54 -6.75 3.43
N PHE A 207 -5.40 -6.72 4.45
CA PHE A 207 -5.58 -7.80 5.43
C PHE A 207 -6.99 -8.39 5.38
N THR A 208 -7.55 -8.46 4.16
CA THR A 208 -8.87 -9.04 3.93
C THR A 208 -8.78 -10.38 3.26
N HIS A 209 -9.55 -11.33 3.79
CA HIS A 209 -9.68 -12.66 3.20
C HIS A 209 -11.11 -12.89 2.77
N LYS A 210 -11.26 -13.34 1.54
CA LYS A 210 -12.56 -13.73 1.00
C LYS A 210 -12.92 -15.10 1.53
N ALA A 211 -14.17 -15.24 1.99
CA ALA A 211 -14.64 -16.51 2.51
C ALA A 211 -14.54 -17.64 1.47
N GLY A 212 -14.22 -18.85 1.94
CA GLY A 212 -13.96 -20.01 1.10
C GLY A 212 -12.85 -20.87 1.69
N ILE A 213 -12.13 -21.60 0.84
CA ILE A 213 -11.00 -22.46 1.25
C ILE A 213 -9.90 -21.67 1.99
N HIS A 214 -9.64 -20.42 1.60
CA HIS A 214 -8.62 -19.58 2.23
C HIS A 214 -9.01 -19.17 3.66
N ALA A 215 -10.28 -18.82 3.91
CA ALA A 215 -10.74 -18.46 5.25
C ALA A 215 -10.60 -19.64 6.25
N LYS A 216 -10.86 -20.87 5.81
CA LYS A 216 -10.66 -22.06 6.65
C LYS A 216 -9.19 -22.24 7.03
N ALA A 217 -8.28 -22.10 6.06
CA ALA A 217 -6.86 -22.25 6.30
C ALA A 217 -6.33 -21.18 7.28
N ILE A 218 -6.82 -19.96 7.18
CA ILE A 218 -6.39 -18.84 8.03
C ILE A 218 -6.95 -18.95 9.45
N LEU A 219 -8.20 -19.40 9.61
CA LEU A 219 -8.76 -19.70 10.92
C LEU A 219 -7.98 -20.82 11.63
N ALA A 220 -7.42 -21.76 10.87
CA ALA A 220 -6.56 -22.82 11.42
C ALA A 220 -5.14 -22.32 11.73
N ASN A 221 -4.51 -21.61 10.78
CA ASN A 221 -3.22 -20.97 10.96
C ASN A 221 -3.09 -19.76 10.01
N PRO A 222 -3.13 -18.52 10.53
CA PRO A 222 -3.08 -17.32 9.69
C PRO A 222 -1.83 -17.23 8.80
N SER A 223 -0.69 -17.76 9.25
CA SER A 223 0.57 -17.79 8.48
C SER A 223 0.48 -18.58 7.17
N THR A 224 -0.58 -19.36 6.95
CA THR A 224 -0.81 -20.08 5.68
C THR A 224 -0.90 -19.13 4.48
N TYR A 225 -1.46 -17.93 4.68
CA TYR A 225 -1.64 -16.94 3.61
C TYR A 225 -1.30 -15.49 4.02
N GLU A 226 -0.91 -15.27 5.28
CA GLU A 226 -0.54 -13.94 5.78
C GLU A 226 0.99 -13.82 5.89
N ILE A 227 1.65 -13.45 4.79
CA ILE A 227 3.10 -13.13 4.80
C ILE A 227 3.41 -11.91 5.68
N LEU A 228 2.43 -11.04 5.88
CA LEU A 228 2.48 -9.90 6.79
C LEU A 228 1.52 -10.13 7.94
N SER A 229 1.98 -9.93 9.18
CA SER A 229 1.10 -9.94 10.35
C SER A 229 0.47 -8.56 10.53
N PRO A 230 -0.87 -8.40 10.55
CA PRO A 230 -1.50 -7.11 10.77
C PRO A 230 -1.12 -6.47 12.12
N ALA A 231 -0.82 -7.30 13.14
CA ALA A 231 -0.44 -6.82 14.47
C ALA A 231 0.87 -6.03 14.46
N ASP A 232 1.80 -6.34 13.55
CA ASP A 232 3.07 -5.62 13.40
C ASP A 232 2.85 -4.15 13.02
N PHE A 233 1.72 -3.85 12.39
CA PHE A 233 1.31 -2.53 11.92
C PHE A 233 0.24 -1.89 12.80
N GLY A 234 -0.06 -2.46 13.97
CA GLY A 234 -1.15 -1.96 14.83
C GLY A 234 -2.55 -2.14 14.21
N LEU A 235 -2.68 -3.08 13.28
CA LEU A 235 -3.93 -3.39 12.59
C LEU A 235 -4.51 -4.71 13.09
N THR A 236 -5.80 -4.90 12.83
CA THR A 236 -6.50 -6.16 13.08
C THR A 236 -6.91 -6.78 11.76
N ARG A 237 -6.88 -8.12 11.68
CA ARG A 237 -7.40 -8.83 10.50
C ARG A 237 -8.89 -8.58 10.34
N TYR A 238 -9.36 -8.46 9.11
CA TYR A 238 -10.79 -8.40 8.81
C TYR A 238 -11.18 -9.57 7.91
N ILE A 239 -12.12 -10.39 8.36
CA ILE A 239 -12.75 -11.39 7.50
C ILE A 239 -13.98 -10.73 6.91
N HIS A 240 -14.02 -10.59 5.58
CA HIS A 240 -15.14 -9.96 4.92
C HIS A 240 -16.32 -10.93 4.84
N PHE A 241 -17.11 -11.00 5.91
CA PHE A 241 -18.31 -11.85 6.01
C PHE A 241 -19.48 -11.36 5.15
N ALA A 242 -19.39 -10.17 4.58
CA ALA A 242 -20.49 -9.48 3.93
C ALA A 242 -20.37 -9.42 2.39
N ASN A 243 -20.08 -10.55 1.75
CA ASN A 243 -20.04 -10.64 0.28
C ASN A 243 -20.87 -11.85 -0.18
N ARG A 244 -21.40 -11.82 -1.41
CA ARG A 244 -22.00 -12.97 -2.13
C ARG A 244 -21.21 -14.29 -1.98
N LEU A 245 -19.89 -14.18 -1.83
CA LEU A 245 -18.97 -15.32 -1.73
C LEU A 245 -18.72 -15.79 -0.28
N THR A 246 -19.42 -15.21 0.72
CA THR A 246 -19.39 -15.68 2.10
C THR A 246 -19.86 -17.13 2.21
N GLY A 247 -18.92 -18.03 2.52
CA GLY A 247 -19.19 -19.46 2.69
C GLY A 247 -19.75 -19.77 4.07
N TRP A 248 -20.47 -20.89 4.16
CA TRP A 248 -21.08 -21.42 5.39
C TRP A 248 -20.12 -21.47 6.59
N ASN A 249 -18.86 -21.85 6.39
CA ASN A 249 -17.84 -21.89 7.46
C ASN A 249 -17.61 -20.52 8.13
N ALA A 250 -17.66 -19.43 7.35
CA ALA A 250 -17.43 -18.09 7.85
C ALA A 250 -18.61 -17.63 8.73
N ILE A 251 -19.84 -17.94 8.29
CA ILE A 251 -21.05 -17.68 9.09
C ILE A 251 -21.08 -18.58 10.33
N LYS A 252 -20.68 -19.86 10.24
CA LYS A 252 -20.56 -20.76 11.38
C LYS A 252 -19.62 -20.21 12.45
N SER A 253 -18.43 -19.77 12.05
CA SER A 253 -17.47 -19.15 12.97
C SER A 253 -18.04 -17.88 13.61
N ARG A 254 -18.83 -17.08 12.88
CA ARG A 254 -19.48 -15.90 13.45
C ARG A 254 -20.60 -16.25 14.44
N VAL A 255 -21.41 -17.25 14.14
CA VAL A 255 -22.46 -17.79 15.04
C VAL A 255 -21.84 -18.27 16.36
N GLU A 256 -20.72 -18.99 16.29
CA GLU A 256 -19.96 -19.42 17.46
C GLU A 256 -19.40 -18.23 18.25
N GLN A 257 -18.83 -17.22 17.58
CA GLN A 257 -18.35 -15.98 18.23
C GLN A 257 -19.48 -15.19 18.90
N LEU A 258 -20.69 -15.21 18.34
CA LEU A 258 -21.87 -14.59 18.92
C LEU A 258 -22.49 -15.42 20.06
N ASN A 259 -21.92 -16.58 20.38
CA ASN A 259 -22.42 -17.54 21.36
C ASN A 259 -23.86 -18.02 21.08
N LEU A 260 -24.22 -18.13 19.80
CA LEU A 260 -25.54 -18.58 19.37
C LEU A 260 -25.51 -20.08 19.02
N LYS A 261 -26.56 -20.81 19.40
CA LYS A 261 -26.67 -22.25 19.11
C LYS A 261 -27.52 -22.48 17.87
N LEU A 262 -26.86 -22.63 16.71
CA LEU A 262 -27.50 -23.04 15.46
C LEU A 262 -26.94 -24.38 15.00
N THR A 263 -27.80 -25.25 14.46
CA THR A 263 -27.39 -26.48 13.78
C THR A 263 -26.73 -26.17 12.44
N ASP A 264 -25.97 -27.11 11.89
CA ASP A 264 -25.30 -26.91 10.59
C ASP A 264 -26.27 -26.53 9.46
N ASP A 265 -27.48 -27.07 9.47
CA ASP A 265 -28.52 -26.76 8.48
C ASP A 265 -29.12 -25.37 8.69
N GLN A 266 -29.34 -24.95 9.93
CA GLN A 266 -29.73 -23.58 10.27
C GLN A 266 -28.66 -22.56 9.85
N VAL A 267 -27.38 -22.89 10.05
CA VAL A 267 -26.27 -22.05 9.59
C VAL A 267 -26.25 -21.95 8.06
N LYS A 268 -26.55 -23.02 7.32
CA LYS A 268 -26.69 -22.96 5.85
C LYS A 268 -27.86 -22.06 5.44
N GLU A 269 -28.98 -22.15 6.13
CA GLU A 269 -30.16 -21.35 5.85
C GLU A 269 -29.91 -19.85 6.03
N VAL A 270 -29.35 -19.46 7.18
CA VAL A 270 -29.02 -18.04 7.44
C VAL A 270 -27.90 -17.55 6.51
N THR A 271 -26.95 -18.41 6.13
CA THR A 271 -25.94 -18.08 5.10
C THR A 271 -26.61 -17.72 3.76
N ASN A 272 -27.63 -18.48 3.35
CA ASN A 272 -28.37 -18.19 2.13
C ASN A 272 -29.17 -16.89 2.22
N LYS A 273 -29.75 -16.57 3.38
CA LYS A 273 -30.42 -15.27 3.62
C LYS A 273 -29.43 -14.10 3.47
N ILE A 274 -28.25 -14.21 4.10
CA ILE A 274 -27.19 -13.19 4.00
C ILE A 274 -26.73 -13.01 2.56
N LYS A 275 -26.55 -14.09 1.79
CA LYS A 275 -26.17 -14.01 0.37
C LYS A 275 -27.22 -13.28 -0.47
N LYS A 276 -28.50 -13.63 -0.31
CA LYS A 276 -29.60 -12.97 -1.04
C LYS A 276 -29.65 -11.48 -0.75
N LEU A 277 -29.46 -11.07 0.51
CA LEU A 277 -29.46 -9.66 0.87
C LEU A 277 -28.19 -8.95 0.38
N GLY A 278 -27.05 -9.65 0.38
CA GLY A 278 -25.79 -9.18 -0.20
C GLY A 278 -25.81 -9.02 -1.72
N ASP A 279 -26.71 -9.70 -2.43
CA ASP A 279 -26.96 -9.49 -3.87
C ASP A 279 -27.75 -8.19 -4.13
N ILE A 280 -28.47 -7.67 -3.13
CA ILE A 280 -29.28 -6.44 -3.25
C ILE A 280 -28.47 -5.21 -2.85
N ARG A 281 -27.69 -5.29 -1.77
CA ARG A 281 -26.84 -4.19 -1.29
C ARG A 281 -25.59 -4.71 -0.59
N PRO A 282 -24.49 -3.92 -0.55
CA PRO A 282 -23.38 -4.20 0.36
C PRO A 282 -23.89 -4.31 1.79
N LEU A 283 -23.44 -5.34 2.50
CA LEU A 283 -23.70 -5.53 3.93
C LEU A 283 -22.43 -5.14 4.70
N ASN A 284 -22.60 -4.68 5.93
CA ASN A 284 -21.50 -4.57 6.89
C ASN A 284 -21.58 -5.71 7.92
N ILE A 285 -20.71 -5.69 8.93
CA ILE A 285 -20.70 -6.74 9.96
C ILE A 285 -21.95 -6.66 10.86
N ASP A 286 -22.45 -5.46 11.13
CA ASP A 286 -23.64 -5.26 11.97
C ASP A 286 -24.91 -5.76 11.28
N ASP A 287 -25.01 -5.61 9.96
CA ASP A 287 -26.05 -6.19 9.14
C ASP A 287 -26.04 -7.73 9.25
N VAL A 288 -24.85 -8.34 9.12
CA VAL A 288 -24.68 -9.79 9.22
C VAL A 288 -25.05 -10.30 10.61
N ASP A 289 -24.59 -9.61 11.66
CA ASP A 289 -24.90 -9.96 13.05
C ASP A 289 -26.41 -9.84 13.33
N SER A 290 -27.04 -8.79 12.83
CA SER A 290 -28.49 -8.58 12.98
C SER A 290 -29.27 -9.70 12.32
N ILE A 291 -28.93 -10.06 11.07
CA ILE A 291 -29.57 -11.16 10.35
C ILE A 291 -29.40 -12.50 11.09
N ILE A 292 -28.22 -12.77 11.65
CA ILE A 292 -27.96 -13.99 12.43
C ILE A 292 -28.80 -14.01 13.72
N LYS A 293 -28.85 -12.90 14.44
CA LYS A 293 -29.61 -12.76 15.70
C LYS A 293 -31.11 -12.86 15.45
N ASP A 294 -31.63 -12.19 14.43
CA ASP A 294 -33.03 -12.24 14.04
C ASP A 294 -33.42 -13.67 13.65
N PHE A 295 -32.59 -14.33 12.83
CA PHE A 295 -32.80 -15.73 12.47
C PHE A 295 -32.84 -16.64 13.71
N HIS A 296 -31.91 -16.46 14.65
CA HIS A 296 -31.87 -17.22 15.90
C HIS A 296 -33.09 -16.95 16.79
N ASN A 297 -33.56 -15.71 16.86
CA ASN A 297 -34.73 -15.34 17.64
C ASN A 297 -36.02 -15.93 17.05
N ASP A 298 -36.17 -15.91 15.72
CA ASP A 298 -37.32 -16.48 15.01
C ASP A 298 -37.49 -17.98 15.26
N ILE A 299 -36.38 -18.73 15.37
CA ILE A 299 -36.40 -20.17 15.61
C ILE A 299 -36.48 -20.52 17.11
N SER A 300 -36.01 -19.64 17.99
CA SER A 300 -35.96 -19.88 19.44
C SER A 300 -37.23 -19.43 20.16
N THR A 301 -38.05 -18.59 19.52
CA THR A 301 -39.31 -18.10 20.10
C THR A 301 -40.45 -19.08 19.77
N PRO A 302 -41.16 -19.64 20.76
CA PRO A 302 -42.33 -20.47 20.49
C PRO A 302 -43.41 -19.64 19.81
N LYS A 303 -43.88 -20.07 18.63
CA LYS A 303 -45.09 -19.49 18.03
C LYS A 303 -46.28 -19.83 18.92
N MET A 304 -46.86 -18.84 19.61
CA MET A 304 -48.19 -18.98 20.20
C MET A 304 -49.18 -19.24 19.06
N GLY A 305 -49.68 -20.47 18.96
CA GLY A 305 -50.80 -20.79 18.07
C GLY A 305 -52.03 -19.99 18.52
N ALA A 306 -52.68 -19.32 17.58
CA ALA A 306 -54.01 -18.74 17.82
C ALA A 306 -54.95 -19.89 18.22
N THR A 307 -55.49 -19.85 19.43
CA THR A 307 -56.58 -20.74 19.84
C THR A 307 -57.82 -20.38 19.05
N GLU A 308 -58.41 -21.37 18.38
CA GLU A 308 -59.67 -21.28 17.66
C GLU A 308 -60.76 -20.67 18.55
N GLY A 309 -61.30 -19.51 18.15
CA GLY A 309 -62.53 -18.96 18.70
C GLY A 309 -63.75 -19.60 18.02
N PRO A 310 -64.90 -19.73 18.71
CA PRO A 310 -66.03 -20.50 18.18
C PRO A 310 -66.65 -19.80 16.96
N ALA A 311 -67.11 -20.62 16.02
CA ALA A 311 -67.71 -20.21 14.75
C ALA A 311 -68.89 -19.24 14.96
N ILE A 312 -68.84 -18.12 14.26
CA ILE A 312 -69.97 -17.19 14.11
C ILE A 312 -70.54 -17.46 12.70
N ASP A 313 -71.80 -17.89 12.68
CA ASP A 313 -72.62 -18.10 11.49
C ASP A 313 -73.07 -16.72 10.96
N GLU A 314 -72.50 -16.24 9.86
CA GLU A 314 -72.91 -14.98 9.24
C GLU A 314 -73.92 -15.22 8.12
N ASP A 315 -75.17 -14.93 8.47
CA ASP A 315 -76.35 -14.81 7.63
C ASP A 315 -76.13 -13.79 6.49
N GLN A 316 -76.47 -14.22 5.28
CA GLN A 316 -76.02 -13.67 4.00
C GLN A 316 -76.94 -12.55 3.46
N THR A 317 -77.37 -11.61 4.31
CA THR A 317 -78.47 -10.69 3.96
C THR A 317 -78.27 -9.22 4.35
N LEU A 318 -77.12 -8.60 4.04
CA LEU A 318 -76.95 -7.13 4.22
C LEU A 318 -76.13 -6.42 3.12
N LEU A 319 -76.16 -6.94 1.87
CA LEU A 319 -75.44 -6.36 0.72
C LEU A 319 -76.24 -5.39 -0.17
N ASP A 320 -77.42 -4.91 0.26
CA ASP A 320 -78.35 -4.23 -0.66
C ASP A 320 -78.58 -2.71 -0.48
N ASN A 321 -77.84 -1.99 0.37
CA ASN A 321 -78.15 -0.57 0.59
C ASN A 321 -76.95 0.38 0.70
N VAL A 322 -76.16 0.54 -0.36
CA VAL A 322 -75.45 1.83 -0.59
C VAL A 322 -75.44 2.20 -2.08
N LYS A 323 -76.34 3.12 -2.45
CA LYS A 323 -76.39 3.81 -3.75
C LYS A 323 -75.15 4.70 -3.96
N ARG A 324 -74.58 4.63 -5.17
CA ARG A 324 -73.53 5.53 -5.68
C ARG A 324 -74.06 6.96 -5.89
N PRO A 325 -73.31 8.03 -5.59
CA PRO A 325 -73.63 9.38 -6.08
C PRO A 325 -73.08 9.59 -7.50
N ARG A 326 -73.89 10.25 -8.34
CA ARG A 326 -73.55 10.77 -9.67
C ARG A 326 -72.86 12.14 -9.54
N LEU A 327 -71.89 12.38 -10.42
CA LEU A 327 -71.18 13.65 -10.62
C LEU A 327 -72.08 14.69 -11.30
N GLU A 328 -72.09 15.91 -10.75
CA GLU A 328 -72.08 17.21 -11.44
C GLU A 328 -71.13 18.15 -10.68
#